data_AF-A0A518V453-F1
#
_entry.id   AF-A0A518V453-F1
#
_cell.length_a   1.000
_cell.length_b   1.000
_cell.length_c   1.000
_cell.angle_alpha   90.00
_cell.angle_beta   90.00
_cell.angle_gamma   90.00
#
_symmetry.space_group_name_H-M   'P 1'
#
loop_
_entity.id
_entity.type
_entity.pdbx_description
1 polymer ?
#
loop_
_entity_poly.entity_id
_entity_poly.type
_entity_poly.pdbx_seq_one_letter_code
_entity_poly.pdbx_strand_id
1 'polypeptide(L)'
;MWGGESEWASKKLQRDNQNWSNMKYVSSSNPPGNYGKGDKGWAYYIGRSTHAESFGKFFQNNARYSKLIDYLKNTDQPNSKKCIRFISDAGYGGGDQYYDDVIDYLDTLRRRSDI
;
A
#
# COMPACT_ATOMS: atom_id res chain seq x y z
N MET A 1 0.99 -3.45 -6.20
CA MET A 1 0.95 -3.49 -4.73
C MET A 1 -0.41 -3.98 -4.26
N TRP A 2 -1.46 -3.14 -4.24
CA TRP A 2 -2.76 -3.52 -3.67
C TRP A 2 -3.47 -4.71 -4.33
N GLY A 3 -3.29 -4.92 -5.63
CA GLY A 3 -3.82 -6.11 -6.29
C GLY A 3 -3.11 -7.40 -5.88
N GLY A 4 -1.83 -7.37 -5.49
CA GLY A 4 -1.17 -8.51 -4.85
C GLY A 4 -1.74 -8.74 -3.45
N GLU A 5 -1.86 -7.67 -2.68
CA GLU A 5 -2.36 -7.70 -1.30
C GLU A 5 -3.84 -8.09 -1.13
N SER A 6 -4.62 -7.96 -2.20
CA SER A 6 -6.06 -8.29 -2.23
C SER A 6 -6.38 -9.50 -3.10
N GLU A 7 -5.35 -10.21 -3.59
CA GLU A 7 -5.47 -11.29 -4.57
C GLU A 7 -6.39 -10.90 -5.74
N TRP A 8 -6.02 -9.84 -6.45
CA TRP A 8 -6.79 -9.28 -7.55
C TRP A 8 -8.21 -8.85 -7.13
N ALA A 9 -8.33 -8.24 -5.95
CA ALA A 9 -9.60 -7.84 -5.33
C ALA A 9 -10.59 -8.99 -5.03
N SER A 10 -10.14 -10.25 -5.09
CA SER A 10 -11.00 -11.42 -4.85
C SER A 10 -11.30 -11.67 -3.37
N LYS A 11 -10.51 -11.09 -2.45
CA LYS A 11 -10.73 -11.26 -1.01
C LYS A 11 -11.88 -10.40 -0.48
N LYS A 12 -12.86 -11.06 0.18
CA LYS A 12 -14.02 -10.42 0.81
C LYS A 12 -13.63 -9.38 1.86
N LEU A 13 -12.62 -9.67 2.69
CA LEU A 13 -12.21 -8.80 3.79
C LEU A 13 -11.74 -7.41 3.31
N GLN A 14 -10.93 -7.35 2.26
CA GLN A 14 -10.43 -6.09 1.67
C GLN A 14 -11.57 -5.32 1.00
N ARG A 15 -12.53 -6.02 0.39
CA ARG A 15 -13.73 -5.39 -0.19
C ARG A 15 -14.63 -4.78 0.89
N ASP A 16 -14.95 -5.54 1.93
CA ASP A 16 -15.84 -5.07 2.98
C ASP A 16 -15.22 -3.88 3.72
N ASN A 17 -13.92 -3.97 4.01
CA ASN A 17 -13.21 -2.89 4.70
C ASN A 17 -12.83 -1.71 3.78
N GLN A 18 -12.99 -1.86 2.46
CA GLN A 18 -12.41 -0.98 1.43
C GLN A 18 -10.92 -0.70 1.66
N ASN A 19 -10.21 -1.67 2.22
CA ASN A 19 -8.81 -1.56 2.65
C ASN A 19 -7.96 -2.50 1.81
N TRP A 20 -7.39 -1.98 0.73
CA TRP A 20 -6.69 -2.77 -0.28
C TRP A 20 -5.21 -2.97 0.04
N SER A 21 -4.73 -2.40 1.15
CA SER A 21 -3.33 -2.40 1.56
C SER A 21 -3.13 -2.94 2.99
N ASN A 22 -4.10 -3.71 3.49
CA ASN A 22 -4.09 -4.33 4.82
C ASN A 22 -3.62 -3.39 5.95
N MET A 23 -4.12 -2.15 5.99
CA MET A 23 -3.75 -1.21 7.05
C MET A 23 -4.41 -1.61 8.36
N LYS A 24 -3.62 -1.89 9.41
CA LYS A 24 -4.13 -2.19 10.76
C LYS A 24 -4.81 -0.96 11.36
N TYR A 25 -5.97 -1.14 11.97
CA TYR A 25 -6.59 -0.08 12.77
C TYR A 25 -5.85 0.04 14.10
N VAL A 26 -5.29 1.21 14.37
CA VAL A 26 -4.62 1.52 15.65
C VAL A 26 -5.49 2.45 16.49
N SER A 27 -6.07 3.49 15.87
CA SER A 27 -6.97 4.45 16.50
C SER A 27 -7.85 5.15 15.46
N SER A 28 -8.79 5.98 15.92
CA SER A 28 -9.63 6.82 15.03
C SER A 28 -8.83 7.79 14.15
N SER A 29 -7.57 8.05 14.46
CA SER A 29 -6.67 8.91 13.68
C SER A 29 -5.51 8.16 12.99
N ASN A 30 -5.35 6.86 13.25
CA ASN A 30 -4.26 6.05 12.71
C ASN A 30 -4.77 4.67 12.23
N PRO A 31 -4.69 4.36 10.92
CA PRO A 31 -4.02 5.10 9.85
C PRO A 31 -4.75 6.41 9.47
N PRO A 32 -4.05 7.43 8.93
CA PRO A 32 -4.65 8.72 8.63
C PRO A 32 -5.88 8.59 7.72
N GLY A 33 -7.00 9.24 8.04
CA GLY A 33 -8.19 9.20 7.17
C GLY A 33 -8.98 7.88 7.19
N ASN A 34 -8.72 6.98 8.14
CA ASN A 34 -9.62 5.85 8.38
C ASN A 34 -10.98 6.32 8.91
N TYR A 35 -12.02 5.54 8.63
CA TYR A 35 -13.38 5.81 9.08
C TYR A 35 -13.76 4.99 10.32
N GLY A 36 -12.78 4.33 10.93
CA GLY A 36 -12.97 3.50 12.11
C GLY A 36 -12.39 2.10 11.97
N LYS A 37 -12.73 1.27 12.95
CA LYS A 37 -12.34 -0.14 13.02
C LYS A 37 -13.25 -0.95 12.11
N GLY A 38 -12.67 -1.56 11.09
CA GLY A 38 -13.31 -2.58 10.27
C GLY A 38 -13.12 -3.98 10.85
N ASP A 39 -13.45 -4.97 10.03
CA ASP A 39 -13.38 -6.38 10.40
C ASP A 39 -11.95 -6.80 10.75
N LYS A 40 -11.82 -7.75 11.69
CA LYS A 40 -10.55 -8.36 12.11
C LYS A 40 -9.46 -7.36 12.54
N GLY A 41 -9.84 -6.18 13.00
CA GLY A 41 -8.89 -5.16 13.49
C GLY A 41 -8.18 -4.37 12.39
N TRP A 42 -8.69 -4.43 11.16
CA TRP A 42 -8.23 -3.59 10.06
C TRP A 42 -8.93 -2.24 10.06
N ALA A 43 -8.31 -1.24 9.43
CA ALA A 43 -8.95 0.04 9.19
C ALA A 43 -10.07 -0.11 8.16
N TYR A 44 -11.18 0.60 8.38
CA TYR A 44 -12.28 0.76 7.44
C TYR A 44 -12.17 2.08 6.67
N TYR A 45 -12.56 2.06 5.39
CA TYR A 45 -12.60 3.25 4.53
C TYR A 45 -13.93 3.35 3.79
N ILE A 46 -14.35 4.57 3.47
CA ILE A 46 -15.51 4.79 2.60
C ILE A 46 -15.01 4.89 1.17
N GLY A 47 -14.63 3.74 0.61
CA GLY A 47 -14.25 3.60 -0.79
C GLY A 47 -12.75 3.63 -1.09
N ARG A 48 -12.42 3.34 -2.36
CA ARG A 48 -11.04 3.24 -2.87
C ARG A 48 -10.26 4.55 -2.78
N SER A 49 -10.90 5.69 -3.03
CA SER A 49 -10.21 6.99 -3.03
C SER A 49 -9.76 7.39 -1.62
N THR A 50 -10.62 7.19 -0.62
CA THR A 50 -10.28 7.51 0.78
C THR A 50 -9.18 6.59 1.31
N HIS A 51 -9.21 5.30 0.93
CA HIS A 51 -8.10 4.38 1.17
C HIS A 51 -6.79 4.83 0.50
N ALA A 52 -6.83 5.22 -0.76
CA ALA A 52 -5.64 5.65 -1.51
C ALA A 52 -4.98 6.88 -0.88
N GLU A 53 -5.77 7.89 -0.52
CA GLU A 53 -5.29 9.09 0.18
C GLU A 53 -4.71 8.76 1.55
N SER A 54 -5.39 7.89 2.31
CA SER A 54 -4.92 7.39 3.60
C SER A 54 -3.54 6.73 3.48
N PHE A 55 -3.39 5.86 2.48
CA PHE A 55 -2.14 5.15 2.23
C PHE A 55 -1.00 6.09 1.84
N GLY A 56 -1.27 7.10 1.00
CA GLY A 56 -0.30 8.14 0.67
C GLY A 56 0.14 8.92 1.91
N LYS A 57 -0.81 9.39 2.73
CA LYS A 57 -0.54 10.11 3.98
C LYS A 57 0.22 9.27 4.99
N PHE A 58 -0.03 7.96 5.04
CA PHE A 58 0.71 7.05 5.91
C PHE A 58 2.21 7.06 5.63
N PHE A 59 2.63 7.04 4.36
CA PHE A 59 4.03 7.15 4.00
C PHE A 59 4.60 8.53 4.30
N GLN A 60 3.85 9.59 3.97
CA GLN A 60 4.29 10.98 4.19
C GLN A 60 4.50 11.30 5.67
N ASN A 61 3.63 10.80 6.54
CA ASN A 61 3.63 11.13 7.97
C ASN A 61 4.52 10.20 8.81
N ASN A 62 5.17 9.21 8.20
CA ASN A 62 6.00 8.26 8.91
C ASN A 62 7.46 8.36 8.46
N ALA A 63 8.30 8.88 9.35
CA ALA A 63 9.71 9.18 9.10
C ALA A 63 10.53 7.99 8.57
N ARG A 64 10.11 6.74 8.84
CA ARG A 64 10.78 5.55 8.30
C ARG A 64 10.78 5.48 6.78
N TYR A 65 9.84 6.15 6.12
CA TYR A 65 9.73 6.21 4.66
C TYR A 65 10.35 7.47 4.05
N SER A 66 11.13 8.25 4.81
CA SER A 66 11.75 9.49 4.30
C SER A 66 12.50 9.30 2.99
N LYS A 67 13.29 8.21 2.86
CA LYS A 67 14.01 7.87 1.62
C LYS A 67 13.09 7.72 0.40
N LEU A 68 11.90 7.14 0.58
CA LEU A 68 10.90 7.05 -0.49
C LEU A 68 10.41 8.44 -0.88
N ILE A 69 10.06 9.26 0.11
CA ILE A 69 9.52 10.61 -0.12
C ILE A 69 10.57 11.49 -0.79
N ASP A 70 11.83 11.44 -0.35
CA ASP A 70 12.93 12.20 -0.93
C ASP A 70 13.19 11.76 -2.37
N TYR A 71 13.15 10.44 -2.65
CA TYR A 71 13.28 9.94 -4.02
C TYR A 71 12.16 10.47 -4.93
N LEU A 72 10.90 10.37 -4.49
CA LEU A 72 9.75 10.80 -5.28
C LEU A 72 9.75 12.32 -5.54
N LYS A 73 10.20 13.14 -4.59
CA LYS A 73 10.27 14.60 -4.75
C LYS A 73 11.36 15.06 -5.72
N ASN A 74 12.43 14.27 -5.85
CA ASN A 74 13.61 14.62 -6.65
C ASN A 74 13.73 13.76 -7.91
N THR A 75 12.64 13.16 -8.40
CA THR A 75 12.67 12.29 -9.57
C THR A 75 11.40 12.44 -10.40
N ASP A 76 11.54 12.91 -11.64
CA ASP A 76 10.43 13.13 -12.56
C ASP A 76 9.79 11.82 -13.06
N GLN A 77 10.60 10.76 -13.18
CA GLN A 77 10.16 9.43 -13.65
C GLN A 77 10.56 8.35 -12.65
N PRO A 78 9.82 8.22 -11.52
CA PRO A 78 10.19 7.30 -10.46
C PRO A 78 10.08 5.84 -10.91
N ASN A 79 11.12 5.07 -10.64
CA ASN A 79 11.16 3.65 -10.95
C ASN A 79 10.38 2.85 -9.90
N SER A 80 9.33 2.16 -10.34
CA SER A 80 8.48 1.31 -9.48
C SER A 80 9.27 0.31 -8.62
N LYS A 81 10.29 -0.38 -9.16
CA LYS A 81 11.09 -1.34 -8.39
C LYS A 81 11.86 -0.65 -7.27
N LYS A 82 12.43 0.52 -7.55
CA LYS A 82 13.14 1.33 -6.55
C LYS A 82 12.19 1.85 -5.46
N CYS A 83 10.99 2.28 -5.82
CA CYS A 83 9.96 2.67 -4.84
C CYS A 83 9.59 1.51 -3.90
N ILE A 84 9.37 0.31 -4.44
CA ILE A 84 9.02 -0.88 -3.64
C ILE A 84 10.16 -1.27 -2.72
N ARG A 85 11.42 -1.16 -3.19
CA ARG A 85 12.60 -1.39 -2.35
C ARG A 85 12.61 -0.47 -1.15
N PHE A 86 12.40 0.84 -1.33
CA PHE A 86 12.29 1.76 -0.19
C PHE A 86 11.14 1.43 0.77
N ILE A 87 9.99 0.98 0.25
CA ILE A 87 8.83 0.59 1.06
C ILE A 87 9.15 -0.66 1.89
N SER A 88 9.75 -1.67 1.26
CA SER A 88 10.15 -2.94 1.89
C SER A 88 11.25 -2.73 2.94
N ASP A 89 12.32 -2.02 2.59
CA ASP A 89 13.46 -1.75 3.48
C ASP A 89 13.05 -0.93 4.72
N ALA A 90 12.00 -0.11 4.60
CA ALA A 90 11.40 0.63 5.71
C ALA A 90 10.47 -0.23 6.60
N GLY A 91 10.35 -1.52 6.32
CA GLY A 91 9.63 -2.50 7.12
C GLY A 91 8.14 -2.65 6.79
N TYR A 92 7.70 -2.20 5.62
CA TYR A 92 6.36 -2.56 5.15
C TYR A 92 6.37 -3.99 4.61
N GLY A 93 5.39 -4.81 5.02
CA GLY A 93 5.20 -6.16 4.47
C GLY A 93 6.23 -7.22 4.86
N GLY A 94 7.30 -6.88 5.59
CA GLY A 94 8.25 -7.86 6.13
C GLY A 94 9.55 -8.05 5.34
N GLY A 95 10.01 -7.05 4.58
CA GLY A 95 11.34 -7.06 3.96
C GLY A 95 11.37 -7.75 2.60
N ASP A 96 12.40 -8.55 2.34
CA ASP A 96 12.71 -9.07 0.99
C ASP A 96 11.56 -9.88 0.38
N GLN A 97 10.88 -10.74 1.15
CA GLN A 97 9.73 -11.50 0.65
C GLN A 97 8.63 -10.59 0.08
N TYR A 98 8.34 -9.48 0.77
CA TYR A 98 7.35 -8.52 0.28
C TYR A 98 7.80 -7.81 -0.99
N TYR A 99 9.10 -7.52 -1.11
CA TYR A 99 9.63 -6.95 -2.34
C TYR A 99 9.40 -7.92 -3.51
N ASP A 100 9.80 -9.19 -3.35
CA ASP A 100 9.68 -10.21 -4.39
C ASP A 100 8.22 -10.42 -4.80
N ASP A 101 7.32 -10.61 -3.85
CA ASP A 101 5.88 -10.81 -4.10
C ASP A 101 5.26 -9.64 -4.90
N VAL A 102 5.64 -8.40 -4.57
CA VAL A 102 5.10 -7.21 -5.27
C VAL A 102 5.72 -7.05 -6.65
N ILE A 103 7.00 -7.38 -6.83
CA ILE A 103 7.65 -7.36 -8.14
C ILE A 103 7.05 -8.39 -9.07
N ASP A 104 6.85 -9.63 -8.61
CA ASP A 104 6.21 -10.70 -9.38
C ASP A 104 4.80 -10.32 -9.81
N TYR A 105 4.04 -9.71 -8.90
CA TYR A 105 2.72 -9.16 -9.22
C TYR A 105 2.80 -8.08 -10.32
N LEU A 106 3.73 -7.14 -10.21
CA LEU A 106 3.89 -6.07 -11.22
C LEU A 106 4.34 -6.62 -12.57
N ASP A 107 5.24 -7.60 -12.60
CA ASP A 107 5.70 -8.22 -13.83
C ASP A 107 4.59 -9.07 -14.47
N THR A 108 3.70 -9.65 -13.67
CA THR A 108 2.47 -10.29 -14.16
C THR A 108 1.51 -9.27 -14.78
N LEU A 109 1.31 -8.12 -14.12
CA LEU A 109 0.48 -7.04 -14.68
C LEU A 109 1.05 -6.52 -16.00
N ARG A 110 2.36 -6.24 -16.08
CA ARG A 110 3.02 -5.79 -17.30
C ARG A 110 2.84 -6.76 -18.46
N ARG A 111 2.91 -8.07 -18.19
CA ARG A 111 2.70 -9.11 -19.21
C ARG A 111 1.25 -9.26 -19.66
N ARG A 112 0.29 -8.93 -18.78
CA ARG A 112 -1.16 -9.00 -19.10
C ARG A 112 -1.70 -7.70 -19.66
N SER A 113 -1.00 -6.61 -19.41
CA SER A 113 -1.24 -5.29 -19.96
C SER A 113 -0.53 -5.22 -21.29
N ASP A 114 -1.12 -5.77 -22.35
CA ASP A 114 -0.76 -5.41 -23.73
C ASP A 114 -1.15 -3.93 -24.00
N ILE A 115 -0.53 -2.99 -23.27
CA ILE A 115 -0.71 -1.54 -23.43
C ILE A 115 0.66 -0.92 -23.70
#